data_AF-A0A4Q3AQL0-F1
#
_entry.id   AF-A0A4Q3AQL0-F1
#
_cell.length_a   1.000
_cell.length_b   1.000
_cell.length_c   1.000
_cell.angle_alpha   90.00
_cell.angle_beta   90.00
_cell.angle_gamma   90.00
#
_symmetry.space_group_name_H-M   'P 1'
#
loop_
_entity.id
_entity.type
_entity.pdbx_description
1 polymer ?
#
loop_
_entity_poly.entity_id
_entity_poly.type
_entity_poly.pdbx_seq_one_letter_code
_entity_poly.pdbx_strand_id
1 'polypeptide(L)'
;MKAIADPSRILADELTAIRIAFQVPDQFPPEVVAAAEQAATRAPTAHADWTDRHFVTLDPAESTDLDQAFAIEMAGNDFILHYAIADIGWFVDPDGPIDAEAWYRGETLYLPDGKANLYPPILSQGVSPSA
;
A
#
# COMPACT_ATOMS: atom_id res chain seq x y z
N MET A 1 -17.67 14.07 8.25
CA MET A 1 -16.95 13.60 9.45
C MET A 1 -17.12 14.63 10.56
N LYS A 2 -17.57 14.26 11.77
CA LYS A 2 -17.58 15.19 12.91
C LYS A 2 -16.15 15.30 13.41
N ALA A 3 -15.57 16.50 13.37
CA ALA A 3 -14.25 16.72 13.98
C ALA A 3 -14.34 16.43 15.47
N ILE A 4 -13.49 15.54 15.97
CA ILE A 4 -13.34 15.30 17.40
C ILE A 4 -12.51 16.44 17.96
N ALA A 5 -13.08 17.22 18.88
CA ALA A 5 -12.35 18.27 19.58
C ALA A 5 -11.57 17.65 20.76
N ASP A 6 -10.24 17.70 20.72
CA ASP A 6 -9.35 17.23 21.79
C ASP A 6 -8.44 18.37 22.31
N PRO A 7 -9.00 19.41 22.95
CA PRO A 7 -8.23 20.57 23.40
C PRO A 7 -7.20 20.23 24.49
N SER A 8 -7.45 19.18 25.28
CA SER A 8 -6.55 18.69 26.33
C SER A 8 -5.52 17.66 25.85
N ARG A 9 -5.58 17.26 24.57
CA ARG A 9 -4.70 16.24 23.95
C ARG A 9 -4.75 14.85 24.58
N ILE A 10 -5.77 14.56 25.40
CA ILE A 10 -5.84 13.28 26.12
C ILE A 10 -5.96 12.13 25.10
N LEU A 11 -6.79 12.30 24.06
CA LEU A 11 -6.95 11.26 23.05
C LEU A 11 -5.65 11.05 22.27
N ALA A 12 -5.01 12.13 21.82
CA ALA A 12 -3.76 12.05 21.07
C ALA A 12 -2.61 11.39 21.88
N ASP A 13 -2.51 11.76 23.17
CA ASP A 13 -1.45 11.27 24.05
C ASP A 13 -1.67 9.78 24.39
N GLU A 14 -2.92 9.35 24.66
CA GLU A 14 -3.25 7.94 24.91
C GLU A 14 -3.06 7.07 23.66
N LEU A 15 -3.44 7.55 22.47
CA LEU A 15 -3.16 6.83 21.21
C LEU A 15 -1.65 6.70 20.95
N THR A 16 -0.87 7.70 21.34
CA THR A 16 0.60 7.64 21.27
C THR A 16 1.15 6.60 22.26
N ALA A 17 0.65 6.58 23.50
CA ALA A 17 1.05 5.61 24.50
C ALA A 17 0.76 4.16 24.05
N ILE A 18 -0.40 3.92 23.44
CA ILE A 18 -0.75 2.62 22.84
C ILE A 18 0.25 2.24 21.73
N ARG A 19 0.57 3.15 20.80
CA ARG A 19 1.55 2.87 19.74
C ARG A 19 2.91 2.45 20.30
N ILE A 20 3.40 3.13 21.33
CA ILE A 20 4.67 2.80 21.99
C ILE A 20 4.58 1.42 22.66
N ALA A 21 3.51 1.17 23.41
CA ALA A 21 3.32 -0.08 24.14
C ALA A 21 3.27 -1.31 23.22
N PHE A 22 2.69 -1.16 22.03
CA PHE A 22 2.60 -2.20 21.00
C PHE A 22 3.71 -2.14 19.96
N GLN A 23 4.72 -1.28 20.15
CA GLN A 23 5.88 -1.17 19.26
C GLN A 23 5.49 -0.94 17.79
N VAL A 24 4.45 -0.15 17.56
CA VAL A 24 4.00 0.20 16.21
C VAL A 24 5.14 0.91 15.48
N PRO A 25 5.58 0.41 14.32
CA PRO A 25 6.66 1.04 13.55
C PRO A 25 6.31 2.49 13.19
N ASP A 26 7.26 3.39 13.40
CA ASP A 26 7.12 4.81 13.06
C ASP A 26 7.67 5.06 11.64
N GLN A 27 8.51 6.08 11.48
CA GLN A 27 9.08 6.48 10.20
C GLN A 27 9.99 5.39 9.61
N PHE A 28 10.03 5.34 8.29
CA PHE A 28 10.97 4.48 7.57
C PHE A 28 12.41 5.01 7.74
N PRO A 29 13.41 4.12 7.91
CA PRO A 29 14.81 4.52 7.89
C PRO A 29 15.19 5.23 6.57
N PRO A 30 16.11 6.22 6.59
CA PRO A 30 16.48 7.00 5.40
C PRO A 30 16.93 6.15 4.21
N GLU A 31 17.65 5.05 4.47
CA GLU A 31 18.10 4.10 3.47
C GLU A 31 16.95 3.34 2.79
N VAL A 32 15.86 3.06 3.52
CA VAL A 32 14.65 2.43 2.98
C VAL A 32 13.90 3.42 2.10
N VAL A 33 13.80 4.68 2.53
CA VAL A 33 13.18 5.75 1.74
C VAL A 33 13.93 5.95 0.42
N ALA A 34 15.26 6.09 0.48
CA ALA A 34 16.08 6.26 -0.72
C ALA A 34 15.98 5.07 -1.69
N ALA A 35 15.95 3.84 -1.16
CA ALA A 35 15.75 2.64 -1.98
C ALA A 35 14.37 2.61 -2.64
N ALA A 36 13.32 3.00 -1.92
CA ALA A 36 11.96 3.06 -2.46
C ALA A 36 11.80 4.13 -3.55
N GLU A 37 12.44 5.29 -3.39
CA GLU A 37 12.48 6.33 -4.43
C GLU A 37 13.16 5.82 -5.71
N GLN A 38 14.26 5.08 -5.58
CA GLN A 38 14.91 4.44 -6.73
C GLN A 38 14.03 3.37 -7.36
N ALA A 39 13.45 2.48 -6.54
CA ALA A 39 12.56 1.43 -7.01
C ALA A 39 11.37 1.98 -7.80
N ALA A 40 10.76 3.07 -7.34
CA ALA A 40 9.62 3.72 -7.99
C ALA A 40 9.91 4.20 -9.43
N THR A 41 11.18 4.29 -9.84
CA THR A 41 11.58 4.65 -11.21
C THR A 41 11.58 3.46 -12.19
N ARG A 42 11.41 2.22 -11.70
CA ARG A 42 11.43 1.02 -12.54
C ARG A 42 10.22 0.98 -13.47
N ALA A 43 10.48 0.87 -14.77
CA ALA A 43 9.45 0.54 -15.76
C ALA A 43 9.25 -0.98 -15.85
N PRO A 44 8.01 -1.47 -16.04
CA PRO A 44 7.75 -2.86 -16.43
C PRO A 44 8.52 -3.22 -17.71
N THR A 45 9.05 -4.44 -17.80
CA THR A 45 9.83 -4.87 -18.97
C THR A 45 9.34 -6.19 -19.56
N ALA A 46 9.32 -7.25 -18.76
CA ALA A 46 8.94 -8.61 -19.17
C ALA A 46 7.46 -8.94 -18.87
N HIS A 47 6.69 -7.97 -18.39
CA HIS A 47 5.28 -8.14 -18.06
C HIS A 47 4.46 -8.39 -19.33
N ALA A 48 3.51 -9.32 -19.24
CA ALA A 48 2.52 -9.48 -20.29
C ALA A 48 1.64 -8.23 -20.37
N ASP A 49 1.31 -7.79 -21.58
CA ASP A 49 0.42 -6.66 -21.79
C ASP A 49 -1.04 -7.11 -21.69
N TRP A 50 -1.72 -6.64 -20.65
CA TRP A 50 -3.15 -6.86 -20.39
C TRP A 50 -3.92 -5.53 -20.33
N THR A 51 -3.34 -4.45 -20.88
CA THR A 51 -3.92 -3.09 -20.84
C THR A 51 -5.16 -2.94 -21.75
N ASP A 52 -5.43 -3.95 -22.60
CA ASP A 52 -6.63 -4.06 -23.42
C ASP A 52 -7.91 -4.37 -22.63
N ARG A 53 -7.78 -4.82 -21.37
CA ARG A 53 -8.91 -5.13 -20.49
C ARG A 53 -9.23 -3.98 -19.55
N HIS A 54 -10.52 -3.77 -19.34
CA HIS A 54 -11.04 -2.78 -18.41
C HIS A 54 -11.04 -3.29 -16.97
N PHE A 55 -9.86 -3.39 -16.37
CA PHE A 55 -9.73 -3.66 -14.95
C PHE A 55 -10.31 -2.51 -14.12
N VAL A 56 -11.01 -2.86 -13.04
CA VAL A 56 -11.56 -1.92 -12.05
C VAL A 56 -11.19 -2.38 -10.64
N THR A 57 -11.09 -1.44 -9.70
CA THR A 57 -10.94 -1.73 -8.27
C THR A 57 -12.28 -1.53 -7.56
N LEU A 58 -12.48 -2.17 -6.41
CA LEU A 58 -13.69 -2.02 -5.60
C LEU A 58 -13.27 -1.93 -4.13
N ASP A 59 -13.16 -0.69 -3.65
CA ASP A 59 -12.56 -0.37 -2.36
C ASP A 59 -13.40 0.69 -1.62
N PRO A 60 -13.28 0.79 -0.29
CA PRO A 60 -13.79 1.94 0.46
C PRO A 60 -13.31 3.26 -0.14
N ALA A 61 -14.13 4.32 -0.07
CA ALA A 61 -13.86 5.60 -0.71
C ALA A 61 -12.57 6.28 -0.20
N GLU A 62 -12.17 5.97 1.03
CA GLU A 62 -10.98 6.49 1.70
C GLU A 62 -9.71 5.65 1.46
N SER A 63 -9.81 4.56 0.68
CA SER A 63 -8.68 3.67 0.41
C SER A 63 -7.64 4.38 -0.46
N THR A 64 -6.36 4.20 -0.11
CA THR A 64 -5.22 4.85 -0.80
C THR A 64 -4.25 3.84 -1.39
N ASP A 65 -4.40 2.60 -0.99
CA ASP A 65 -3.57 1.44 -1.22
C ASP A 65 -4.38 0.45 -2.07
N LEU A 66 -4.45 0.73 -3.37
CA LEU A 66 -5.16 -0.11 -4.32
C LEU A 66 -4.21 -1.21 -4.81
N ASP A 67 -4.33 -2.40 -4.23
CA ASP A 67 -3.45 -3.54 -4.48
C ASP A 67 -4.08 -4.61 -5.38
N GLN A 68 -5.33 -4.43 -5.79
CA GLN A 68 -6.09 -5.41 -6.55
C GLN A 68 -7.02 -4.75 -7.56
N ALA A 69 -7.21 -5.42 -8.69
CA ALA A 69 -8.19 -5.04 -9.70
C ALA A 69 -8.78 -6.28 -10.37
N PHE A 70 -9.99 -6.16 -10.93
CA PHE A 70 -10.63 -7.26 -11.63
C PHE A 70 -11.31 -6.83 -12.93
N ALA A 71 -11.43 -7.77 -13.86
CA ALA A 71 -12.23 -7.65 -15.07
C ALA A 71 -13.01 -8.96 -15.27
N ILE A 72 -14.26 -8.85 -15.74
CA ILE A 72 -15.13 -10.00 -15.96
C ILE A 72 -15.50 -10.05 -17.45
N GLU A 73 -15.29 -11.20 -18.08
CA GLU A 73 -15.71 -11.47 -19.45
C GLU A 73 -16.68 -12.67 -19.51
N MET A 74 -17.58 -12.63 -20.49
CA MET A 74 -18.48 -13.75 -20.78
C MET A 74 -17.76 -14.81 -21.62
N ALA A 75 -17.91 -16.08 -21.23
CA ALA A 75 -17.39 -17.23 -21.96
C ALA A 75 -18.54 -18.22 -22.26
N GLY A 76 -19.40 -17.85 -23.21
CA GLY A 76 -20.63 -18.60 -23.49
C GLY A 76 -21.61 -18.49 -22.32
N ASN A 77 -21.84 -19.60 -21.61
CA ASN A 77 -22.67 -19.63 -20.40
C ASN A 77 -21.85 -19.47 -19.11
N ASP A 78 -20.53 -19.37 -19.22
CA ASP A 78 -19.61 -19.19 -18.09
C ASP A 78 -19.11 -17.74 -18.00
N PHE A 79 -18.40 -17.45 -16.91
CA PHE A 79 -17.67 -16.20 -16.70
C PHE A 79 -16.18 -16.50 -16.53
N ILE A 80 -15.34 -15.64 -17.08
CA ILE A 80 -13.91 -15.61 -16.75
C ILE A 80 -13.67 -14.36 -15.92
N LEU A 81 -13.14 -14.56 -14.72
CA LEU A 81 -12.67 -13.50 -13.82
C LEU A 81 -11.16 -13.36 -14.01
N HIS A 82 -10.74 -12.23 -14.56
CA HIS A 82 -9.35 -11.79 -14.51
C HIS A 82 -9.13 -11.03 -13.21
N TYR A 83 -8.17 -11.46 -12.41
CA TYR A 83 -7.86 -10.85 -11.12
C TYR A 83 -6.38 -10.46 -11.10
N ALA A 84 -6.12 -9.16 -11.03
CA ALA A 84 -4.78 -8.59 -11.00
C ALA A 84 -4.43 -8.18 -9.56
N ILE A 85 -3.23 -8.54 -9.13
CA ILE A 85 -2.65 -8.14 -7.84
C ILE A 85 -1.45 -7.23 -8.16
N ALA A 86 -1.26 -6.18 -7.36
CA ALA A 86 -0.10 -5.30 -7.47
C ALA A 86 1.20 -6.10 -7.32
N ASP A 87 2.08 -5.98 -8.31
CA ASP A 87 3.36 -6.67 -8.36
C ASP A 87 4.42 -5.92 -7.52
N ILE A 88 4.21 -5.86 -6.20
CA ILE A 88 5.16 -5.18 -5.30
C ILE A 88 6.55 -5.84 -5.33
N GLY A 89 6.61 -7.15 -5.61
CA GLY A 89 7.85 -7.92 -5.74
C GLY A 89 8.74 -7.44 -6.89
N TRP A 90 8.19 -6.79 -7.91
CA TRP A 90 9.00 -6.14 -8.96
C TRP A 90 9.82 -4.95 -8.43
N PHE A 91 9.30 -4.26 -7.42
CA PHE A 91 9.91 -3.06 -6.84
C PHE A 91 10.81 -3.36 -5.64
N VAL A 92 10.59 -4.51 -4.97
CA VAL A 92 11.29 -4.89 -3.75
C VAL A 92 12.33 -5.97 -4.07
N ASP A 93 13.61 -5.58 -4.05
CA ASP A 93 14.70 -6.54 -4.23
C ASP A 93 14.84 -7.45 -2.99
N PRO A 94 14.97 -8.78 -3.17
CA PRO A 94 15.27 -9.70 -2.08
C PRO A 94 16.53 -9.30 -1.33
N ASP A 95 16.52 -9.44 0.00
CA ASP A 95 17.63 -9.08 0.90
C ASP A 95 18.01 -7.58 0.86
N GLY A 96 17.23 -6.75 0.17
CA GLY A 96 17.40 -5.30 0.10
C GLY A 96 16.86 -4.56 1.34
N PRO A 97 17.12 -3.24 1.44
CA PRO A 97 16.66 -2.46 2.59
C PRO A 97 15.13 -2.43 2.73
N ILE A 98 14.39 -2.41 1.61
CA ILE A 98 12.92 -2.44 1.63
C ILE A 98 12.40 -3.80 2.10
N ASP A 99 13.00 -4.90 1.62
CA ASP A 99 12.62 -6.26 2.02
C ASP A 99 12.88 -6.50 3.51
N ALA A 100 14.07 -6.14 4.00
CA ALA A 100 14.42 -6.26 5.41
C ALA A 100 13.47 -5.45 6.33
N GLU A 101 13.13 -4.22 5.93
CA GLU A 101 12.17 -3.39 6.69
C GLU A 101 10.75 -3.94 6.59
N ALA A 102 10.33 -4.48 5.44
CA ALA A 102 9.02 -5.12 5.30
C ALA A 102 8.90 -6.36 6.19
N TRP A 103 9.96 -7.17 6.31
CA TRP A 103 10.01 -8.29 7.26
C TRP A 103 9.96 -7.84 8.72
N TYR A 104 10.61 -6.72 9.04
CA TYR A 104 10.55 -6.14 10.38
C TYR A 104 9.15 -5.62 10.72
N ARG A 105 8.47 -4.95 9.78
CA ARG A 105 7.12 -4.40 9.95
C ARG A 105 6.03 -5.46 9.92
N GLY A 106 6.18 -6.48 9.07
CA GLY A 106 5.27 -7.61 8.89
C GLY A 106 3.96 -7.28 8.17
N GLU A 107 3.30 -6.17 8.54
CA GLU A 107 2.02 -5.76 7.98
C GLU A 107 1.81 -4.24 8.02
N THR A 108 0.76 -3.75 7.36
CA THR A 108 0.25 -2.40 7.57
C THR A 108 -0.67 -2.40 8.80
N LEU A 109 -0.36 -1.58 9.80
CA LEU A 109 -1.21 -1.41 10.98
C LEU A 109 -2.13 -0.20 10.81
N TYR A 110 -3.44 -0.42 10.75
CA TYR A 110 -4.44 0.64 10.67
C TYR A 110 -4.86 1.10 12.07
N LEU A 111 -4.75 2.40 12.30
CA LEU A 111 -4.96 3.05 13.60
C LEU A 111 -6.12 4.05 13.48
N PRO A 112 -6.79 4.40 14.59
CA PRO A 112 -7.91 5.35 14.57
C PRO A 112 -7.57 6.73 13.99
N ASP A 113 -6.30 7.12 13.96
CA ASP A 113 -5.80 8.42 13.52
C ASP A 113 -4.66 8.32 12.49
N GLY A 114 -4.49 7.16 11.84
CA GLY A 114 -3.48 6.99 10.80
C GLY A 114 -3.20 5.53 10.47
N LYS A 115 -2.05 5.27 9.86
CA LYS A 115 -1.56 3.92 9.61
C LYS A 115 -0.04 3.86 9.66
N ALA A 116 0.50 2.75 10.13
CA ALA A 116 1.91 2.40 9.95
C ALA A 116 1.99 1.46 8.74
N ASN A 117 2.49 1.99 7.61
CA ASN A 117 2.52 1.23 6.35
C ASN A 117 3.58 0.13 6.40
N LEU A 118 3.30 -1.00 5.73
CA LEU A 118 4.27 -2.05 5.44
C LEU A 118 5.39 -1.54 4.52
N TYR A 119 5.03 -0.88 3.43
CA TYR A 119 5.96 -0.31 2.45
C TYR A 119 5.94 1.23 2.49
N PRO A 120 7.02 1.90 2.07
CA PRO A 120 7.03 3.35 1.90
C PRO A 120 5.88 3.82 0.99
N PRO A 121 5.17 4.91 1.33
CA PRO A 121 3.99 5.36 0.58
C PRO A 121 4.18 5.54 -0.93
N ILE A 122 5.40 5.89 -1.37
CA ILE A 122 5.71 6.03 -2.80
C ILE A 122 5.52 4.73 -3.59
N LEU A 123 5.61 3.56 -2.93
CA LEU A 123 5.38 2.26 -3.55
C LEU A 123 3.96 1.72 -3.32
N SER A 124 3.29 2.12 -2.24
CA SER A 124 1.98 1.58 -1.86
C SER A 124 0.80 2.50 -2.20
N GLN A 125 1.03 3.79 -2.43
CA GLN A 125 -0.01 4.81 -2.68
C GLN A 125 0.26 5.60 -3.96
N GLY A 126 1.26 5.19 -4.75
CA GLY A 126 1.78 5.98 -5.87
C GLY A 126 2.26 5.18 -7.07
N VAL A 127 1.33 4.76 -7.93
CA VAL A 127 1.40 5.02 -9.38
C VAL A 127 -0.04 5.18 -9.87
N SER A 128 -0.59 6.40 -9.82
CA SER A 128 -1.77 6.69 -10.64
C SER A 128 -1.28 6.67 -12.10
N PRO A 129 -1.83 5.84 -13.00
CA PRO A 129 -1.73 6.18 -14.41
C PRO A 129 -2.42 7.54 -14.54
N SER A 130 -1.67 8.55 -14.98
CA SER A 130 -2.32 9.73 -15.54
C SER A 130 -3.29 9.25 -16.61
N ALA A 131 -4.55 9.66 -16.49
CA ALA A 131 -5.59 9.48 -17.50
C ALA A 131 -5.16 9.98 -18.88
#